data_AF-A0A6I6H597-F1
#
_entry.id   AF-A0A6I6H597-F1
#
_cell.length_a   1.000
_cell.length_b   1.000
_cell.length_c   1.000
_cell.angle_alpha   90.00
_cell.angle_beta   90.00
_cell.angle_gamma   90.00
#
_symmetry.space_group_name_H-M   'P 1'
#
loop_
_entity.id
_entity.type
_entity.pdbx_description
1 polymer ?
#
loop_
_entity_poly.entity_id
_entity_poly.type
_entity_poly.pdbx_seq_one_letter_code
_entity_poly.pdbx_strand_id
1 'polypeptide(L)'
;MSHSPFSVQVEPRYLADQSSSKDNIYTFSYTITITNVGQVGAQLIARHWLINDASGHAQEVKGLGVIGQQPLLAPGESFRYTSGCRLQAPSGTMHGSFFVVTEEGERFDVPVPMFVLEADIGGAPVSRVLH
;
A
#
# COMPACT_ATOMS: atom_id res chain seq x y z
N MET A 1 -1.61 -12.07 -20.73
CA MET A 1 -1.50 -11.39 -19.44
C MET A 1 -0.37 -12.07 -18.68
N SER A 2 0.84 -11.54 -18.74
CA SER A 2 1.97 -12.04 -17.94
C SER A 2 1.63 -11.83 -16.46
N HIS A 3 1.51 -12.92 -15.70
CA HIS A 3 1.43 -12.83 -14.24
C HIS A 3 2.75 -12.24 -13.73
N SER A 4 2.69 -11.17 -12.93
CA SER A 4 3.85 -10.73 -12.17
C SER A 4 4.29 -11.88 -11.25
N PRO A 5 5.59 -12.15 -11.09
CA PRO A 5 6.08 -13.19 -10.17
C PRO A 5 5.91 -12.80 -8.70
N PHE A 6 5.16 -11.74 -8.40
CA PHE A 6 4.86 -11.27 -7.05
C PHE A 6 3.36 -11.12 -6.83
N SER A 7 2.93 -11.52 -5.63
CA SER A 7 1.61 -11.19 -5.09
C SER A 7 1.74 -10.07 -4.05
N VAL A 8 0.85 -9.09 -4.10
CA VAL A 8 0.81 -7.98 -3.16
C VAL A 8 -0.56 -7.89 -2.53
N GLN A 9 -0.61 -7.95 -1.21
CA GLN A 9 -1.81 -7.78 -0.40
C GLN A 9 -1.69 -6.49 0.42
N VAL A 10 -2.81 -5.77 0.56
CA VAL A 10 -2.86 -4.51 1.29
C VAL A 10 -4.02 -4.50 2.28
N GLU A 11 -3.73 -4.09 3.51
CA GLU A 11 -4.68 -3.96 4.61
C GLU A 11 -4.65 -2.50 5.13
N PRO A 12 -5.47 -1.59 4.58
CA PRO A 12 -5.60 -0.23 5.08
C PRO A 12 -6.40 -0.20 6.39
N ARG A 13 -6.06 0.75 7.27
CA ARG A 13 -6.75 0.99 8.53
C ARG A 13 -6.71 2.47 8.90
N TYR A 14 -7.88 3.02 9.24
CA TYR A 14 -8.00 4.35 9.80
C TYR A 14 -7.53 4.40 11.26
N LEU A 15 -6.80 5.46 11.62
CA LEU A 15 -6.25 5.69 12.96
C LEU A 15 -6.93 6.90 13.60
N ALA A 16 -8.10 6.66 14.22
CA ALA A 16 -8.91 7.70 14.85
C ALA A 16 -8.14 8.52 15.91
N ASP A 17 -7.35 7.86 16.76
CA ASP A 17 -6.57 8.53 17.81
C ASP A 17 -5.46 9.45 17.29
N GLN A 18 -5.10 9.32 16.01
CA GLN A 18 -4.10 10.17 15.32
C GLN A 18 -4.73 11.11 14.31
N SER A 19 -6.05 11.27 14.35
CA SER A 19 -6.84 12.04 13.40
C SER A 19 -7.61 13.15 14.11
N SER A 20 -7.90 14.22 13.39
CA SER A 20 -8.73 15.35 13.82
C SER A 20 -9.58 15.80 12.64
N SER A 21 -10.87 15.48 12.66
CA SER A 21 -11.81 15.95 11.63
C SER A 21 -11.94 17.47 11.63
N LYS A 22 -11.78 18.10 12.80
CA LYS A 22 -11.79 19.57 12.94
C LYS A 22 -10.63 20.23 12.19
N ASP A 23 -9.47 19.58 12.18
CA ASP A 23 -8.25 20.11 11.55
C ASP A 23 -8.02 19.53 10.14
N ASN A 24 -8.97 18.76 9.60
CA ASN A 24 -8.83 18.01 8.34
C ASN A 24 -7.58 17.14 8.32
N ILE A 25 -7.30 16.43 9.42
CA ILE A 25 -6.18 15.48 9.53
C ILE A 25 -6.77 14.09 9.65
N TYR A 26 -6.63 13.28 8.60
CA TYR A 26 -7.06 11.89 8.60
C TYR A 26 -5.84 10.98 8.43
N THR A 27 -5.46 10.30 9.49
CA THR A 27 -4.29 9.43 9.53
C THR A 27 -4.70 7.99 9.26
N PHE A 28 -3.99 7.35 8.34
CA PHE A 28 -4.18 5.95 7.99
C PHE A 28 -2.87 5.19 8.15
N SER A 29 -2.98 3.95 8.62
CA SER A 29 -1.93 2.94 8.44
C SER A 29 -2.31 2.01 7.32
N TYR A 30 -1.33 1.46 6.61
CA TYR A 30 -1.52 0.35 5.69
C TYR A 30 -0.47 -0.70 5.97
N THR A 31 -0.91 -1.96 6.00
CA THR A 31 -0.01 -3.12 6.07
C THR A 31 0.07 -3.76 4.71
N ILE A 32 1.28 -3.96 4.21
CA ILE A 32 1.53 -4.59 2.91
C ILE A 32 2.26 -5.90 3.16
N THR A 33 1.77 -6.96 2.52
CA THR A 33 2.48 -8.23 2.38
C THR A 33 2.84 -8.40 0.92
N ILE A 34 4.13 -8.47 0.62
CA ILE A 34 4.64 -8.81 -0.71
C ILE A 34 5.20 -10.24 -0.64
N THR A 35 4.75 -11.10 -1.54
CA THR A 35 5.14 -12.51 -1.61
C THR A 35 5.74 -12.81 -2.98
N ASN A 36 6.94 -13.41 -3.00
CA ASN A 36 7.52 -13.93 -4.23
C ASN A 36 6.84 -15.25 -4.59
N VAL A 37 6.02 -15.25 -5.65
CA VAL A 37 5.35 -16.45 -6.18
C VAL A 37 6.04 -16.98 -7.45
N GLY A 38 7.17 -16.37 -7.82
CA GLY A 38 8.04 -16.80 -8.90
C GLY A 38 8.95 -17.96 -8.51
N GLN A 39 9.94 -18.22 -9.35
CA GLN A 39 10.90 -19.34 -9.19
C GLN A 39 12.32 -18.88 -8.87
N VAL A 40 12.60 -17.57 -8.93
CA VAL A 40 13.92 -16.97 -8.71
C VAL A 40 13.82 -15.97 -7.57
N GLY A 41 14.87 -15.87 -6.74
CA GLY A 41 14.96 -14.84 -5.71
C GLY A 41 14.95 -13.44 -6.31
N ALA A 42 14.31 -12.47 -5.64
CA ALA A 42 14.36 -11.07 -6.06
C ALA A 42 14.34 -10.10 -4.89
N GLN A 43 15.02 -8.97 -5.08
CA GLN A 43 15.16 -7.92 -4.08
C GLN A 43 14.24 -6.75 -4.40
N LEU A 44 13.52 -6.27 -3.41
CA LEU A 44 12.80 -4.99 -3.48
C LEU A 44 13.80 -3.85 -3.31
N ILE A 45 13.94 -3.03 -4.35
CA ILE A 45 14.92 -1.94 -4.40
C ILE A 45 14.28 -0.59 -4.07
N ALA A 46 13.11 -0.28 -4.61
CA ALA A 46 12.47 1.02 -4.44
C ALA A 46 10.95 0.91 -4.46
N ARG A 47 10.29 1.98 -4.01
CA ARG A 47 8.84 2.15 -4.04
C ARG A 47 8.46 3.44 -4.75
N HIS A 48 7.31 3.41 -5.39
CA HIS A 48 6.65 4.57 -5.96
C HIS A 48 5.17 4.53 -5.57
N TRP A 49 4.66 5.60 -4.99
CA TRP A 49 3.27 5.76 -4.57
C TRP A 49 2.63 6.98 -5.21
N LEU A 50 1.38 6.81 -5.60
CA LEU A 50 0.45 7.86 -5.97
C LEU A 50 -0.70 7.84 -4.95
N ILE A 51 -0.87 8.95 -4.25
CA ILE A 51 -1.84 9.14 -3.18
C ILE A 51 -2.79 10.25 -3.62
N ASN A 52 -4.08 9.98 -3.71
CA ASN A 52 -5.09 10.98 -4.05
C ASN A 52 -6.13 11.02 -2.94
N ASP A 53 -6.44 12.21 -2.42
CA ASP A 53 -7.56 12.37 -1.49
C ASP A 53 -8.81 12.90 -2.21
N ALA A 54 -9.97 12.75 -1.56
CA ALA A 54 -11.25 13.17 -2.11
C ALA A 54 -11.43 14.70 -2.18
N SER A 55 -10.50 15.49 -1.60
CA SER A 55 -10.49 16.95 -1.77
C SER A 55 -9.84 17.39 -3.08
N GLY A 56 -9.28 16.44 -3.85
CA GLY A 56 -8.56 16.69 -5.10
C GLY A 56 -7.06 16.91 -4.91
N HIS A 57 -6.53 16.70 -3.69
CA HIS A 57 -5.09 16.75 -3.46
C HIS A 57 -4.44 15.45 -3.92
N ALA A 58 -3.30 15.56 -4.61
CA ALA A 58 -2.51 14.44 -5.09
C ALA A 58 -1.06 14.57 -4.64
N GLN A 59 -0.49 13.46 -4.17
CA GLN A 59 0.89 13.36 -3.73
C GLN A 59 1.58 12.17 -4.41
N GLU A 60 2.78 12.39 -4.90
CA GLU A 60 3.67 11.35 -5.43
C GLU A 60 4.84 11.15 -4.44
N VAL A 61 5.11 9.89 -4.08
CA VAL A 61 6.21 9.53 -3.17
C VAL A 61 7.09 8.50 -3.82
N LYS A 62 8.39 8.80 -3.95
CA LYS A 62 9.41 7.87 -4.43
C LYS A 62 10.49 7.71 -3.37
N GLY A 63 11.03 6.51 -3.24
CA GLY A 63 12.13 6.27 -2.31
C GLY A 63 12.71 4.87 -2.38
N LEU A 64 13.93 4.74 -1.88
CA LEU A 64 14.61 3.46 -1.76
C LEU A 64 13.97 2.60 -0.67
N GLY A 65 13.85 1.31 -0.97
CA GLY A 65 13.30 0.30 -0.10
C GLY A 65 11.87 0.57 0.38
N VAL A 66 11.50 -0.15 1.42
CA VAL A 66 10.30 0.02 2.23
C VAL A 66 10.74 0.07 3.68
N ILE A 67 10.25 1.03 4.47
CA ILE A 67 10.62 1.21 5.89
C ILE A 67 12.15 1.20 6.17
N GLY A 68 12.96 1.65 5.21
CA GLY A 68 14.43 1.64 5.30
C GLY A 68 15.09 0.29 4.97
N GLN A 69 14.34 -0.69 4.48
CA GLN A 69 14.79 -2.02 4.13
C GLN A 69 14.61 -2.33 2.64
N GLN A 70 15.51 -3.15 2.09
CA GLN A 70 15.44 -3.68 0.73
C GLN A 70 15.45 -5.21 0.81
N PRO A 71 14.32 -5.85 1.17
CA PRO A 71 14.26 -7.28 1.41
C PRO A 71 14.57 -8.07 0.14
N LEU A 72 15.43 -9.08 0.27
CA LEU A 72 15.60 -10.15 -0.71
C LEU A 72 14.61 -11.27 -0.35
N LEU A 73 13.79 -11.68 -1.32
CA LEU A 73 12.73 -12.66 -1.14
C LEU A 73 13.02 -13.89 -1.99
N ALA A 74 13.29 -15.03 -1.34
CA ALA A 74 13.35 -16.31 -2.03
C ALA A 74 11.96 -16.74 -2.53
N PRO A 75 11.86 -17.69 -3.48
CA PRO A 75 10.58 -18.25 -3.91
C PRO A 75 9.72 -18.74 -2.71
N GLY A 76 8.49 -18.26 -2.64
CA GLY A 76 7.54 -18.54 -1.56
C GLY A 76 7.67 -17.63 -0.32
N GLU A 77 8.75 -16.85 -0.19
CA GLU A 77 8.92 -15.96 0.94
C GLU A 77 8.06 -14.70 0.84
N SER A 78 7.72 -14.17 2.01
CA SER A 78 6.93 -12.96 2.14
C SER A 78 7.62 -11.95 3.07
N PHE A 79 7.51 -10.68 2.71
CA PHE A 79 7.88 -9.58 3.58
C PHE A 79 6.63 -8.76 3.91
N ARG A 80 6.36 -8.59 5.21
CA ARG A 80 5.21 -7.83 5.72
C ARG A 80 5.69 -6.60 6.46
N TYR A 81 5.15 -5.43 6.12
CA TYR A 81 5.45 -4.18 6.81
C TYR A 81 4.21 -3.29 6.95
N THR A 82 4.23 -2.44 7.98
CA THR A 82 3.21 -1.42 8.19
C THR A 82 3.84 -0.04 8.05
N SER A 83 3.15 0.85 7.36
CA SER A 83 3.52 2.26 7.21
C SER A 83 2.25 3.11 7.32
N GLY A 84 2.38 4.43 7.21
CA GLY A 84 1.25 5.35 7.32
C GLY A 84 1.27 6.47 6.29
N CYS A 85 0.12 7.12 6.14
CA CYS A 85 -0.05 8.36 5.40
C CYS A 85 -1.09 9.24 6.09
N ARG A 86 -1.12 10.52 5.72
CA ARG A 86 -2.11 11.49 6.18
C ARG A 86 -2.81 12.07 4.97
N LEU A 87 -4.12 12.18 5.03
CA LEU A 87 -4.95 12.85 4.03
C LEU A 87 -5.60 14.10 4.61
N GLN A 88 -5.96 15.03 3.74
CA GLN A 88 -6.76 16.22 4.11
C GLN A 88 -8.27 15.98 3.97
N ALA A 89 -8.66 14.76 3.58
CA ALA A 89 -10.05 14.34 3.39
C ALA A 89 -10.30 13.01 4.11
N PRO A 90 -11.57 12.70 4.50
CA PRO A 90 -11.92 11.45 5.16
C PRO A 90 -11.78 10.22 4.26
N SER A 91 -11.59 10.41 2.96
CA SER A 91 -11.35 9.33 2.02
C SER A 91 -10.31 9.69 0.96
N GLY A 92 -9.73 8.65 0.38
CA GLY A 92 -8.75 8.75 -0.69
C GLY A 92 -8.41 7.38 -1.28
N THR A 93 -7.46 7.39 -2.20
CA THR A 93 -6.92 6.19 -2.84
C THR A 93 -5.41 6.22 -2.82
N MET A 94 -4.82 5.04 -2.74
CA MET A 94 -3.39 4.84 -2.92
C MET A 94 -3.16 3.71 -3.92
N HIS A 95 -2.18 3.88 -4.79
CA HIS A 95 -1.68 2.83 -5.68
C HIS A 95 -0.23 3.13 -6.02
N GLY A 96 0.47 2.16 -6.61
CA GLY A 96 1.89 2.35 -6.88
C GLY A 96 2.58 1.12 -7.44
N SER A 97 3.90 1.10 -7.30
CA SER A 97 4.73 -0.04 -7.66
C SER A 97 5.93 -0.20 -6.73
N PHE A 98 6.42 -1.43 -6.65
CA PHE A 98 7.77 -1.73 -6.18
C PHE A 98 8.68 -1.99 -7.37
N PHE A 99 9.84 -1.36 -7.39
CA PHE A 99 10.89 -1.72 -8.32
C PHE A 99 11.70 -2.87 -7.73
N VAL A 100 11.78 -3.99 -8.44
CA VAL A 100 12.48 -5.19 -8.00
C VAL A 100 13.58 -5.60 -8.97
N VAL A 101 14.59 -6.30 -8.46
CA VAL A 101 15.68 -6.88 -9.25
C VAL A 101 15.85 -8.34 -8.85
N THR A 102 15.80 -9.26 -9.81
CA THR A 102 16.04 -10.70 -9.56
C THR A 102 17.52 -10.97 -9.32
N GLU A 103 17.85 -12.13 -8.75
CA GLU A 103 19.24 -12.58 -8.60
C GLU A 103 19.96 -12.73 -9.95
N GLU A 104 19.21 -12.92 -11.03
CA GLU A 104 19.70 -12.98 -12.41
C GLU A 104 19.89 -11.58 -13.02
N GLY A 105 19.50 -10.52 -12.31
CA GLY A 105 19.65 -9.13 -12.71
C GLY A 105 18.50 -8.57 -13.56
N GLU A 106 17.43 -9.34 -13.77
CA GLU A 106 16.20 -8.86 -14.42
C GLU A 106 15.54 -7.78 -13.55
N ARG A 107 14.99 -6.74 -14.17
CA ARG A 107 14.43 -5.59 -13.48
C ARG A 107 13.03 -5.31 -13.97
N PHE A 108 12.08 -5.17 -13.05
CA PHE A 108 10.69 -4.87 -13.39
C PHE A 108 9.96 -4.21 -12.22
N ASP A 109 8.81 -3.64 -12.53
CA ASP A 109 7.88 -3.11 -11.55
C ASP A 109 6.84 -4.16 -11.15
N VAL A 110 6.64 -4.31 -9.84
CA VAL A 110 5.54 -5.06 -9.24
C VAL A 110 4.44 -4.07 -8.87
N PRO A 111 3.28 -4.09 -9.54
CA PRO A 111 2.20 -3.16 -9.23
C PRO A 111 1.62 -3.45 -7.84
N VAL A 112 1.37 -2.39 -7.07
CA VAL A 112 0.49 -2.45 -5.90
C VAL A 112 -0.91 -2.02 -6.37
N PRO A 113 -1.92 -2.91 -6.27
CA PRO A 113 -3.29 -2.58 -6.64
C PRO A 113 -3.79 -1.33 -5.92
N MET A 114 -4.67 -0.59 -6.57
CA MET A 114 -5.34 0.54 -5.92
C MET A 114 -6.15 0.05 -4.73
N PHE A 115 -5.98 0.72 -3.60
CA PHE A 115 -6.78 0.50 -2.40
C PHE A 115 -7.35 1.82 -1.90
N VAL A 116 -8.51 1.71 -1.24
CA VAL A 116 -9.24 2.84 -0.68
C VAL A 116 -8.78 3.07 0.75
N LEU A 117 -8.62 4.34 1.09
CA LEU A 117 -8.50 4.82 2.45
C LEU A 117 -9.84 5.46 2.80
N GLU A 118 -10.51 4.96 3.83
CA GLU A 118 -11.81 5.44 4.25
C GLU A 118 -11.85 5.52 5.76
N ALA A 119 -12.09 6.72 6.29
CA ALA A 119 -12.29 6.92 7.70
C ALA A 119 -13.70 6.43 8.05
N ASP A 120 -13.80 5.58 9.08
CA ASP A 120 -15.09 5.31 9.73
C ASP A 120 -15.42 6.52 10.61
N ILE A 121 -15.88 7.59 9.98
CA ILE A 121 -16.49 8.74 10.62
C ILE A 121 -17.89 8.33 11.04
N GLY A 122 -17.96 7.61 12.16
CA GLY A 122 -19.15 6.99 12.74
C GLY A 122 -20.49 7.58 12.28
N GLY A 123 -21.11 6.89 11.34
CA GLY A 123 -22.46 7.15 10.84
C GLY A 123 -23.27 5.87 10.80
N ALA A 124 -23.48 5.24 11.96
CA ALA A 124 -24.28 4.02 12.20
C ALA A 124 -23.91 2.76 11.38
N PRO A 125 -23.93 1.55 11.98
CA PRO A 125 -23.75 0.33 11.22
C PRO A 125 -25.02 0.10 10.39
N VAL A 126 -24.97 0.36 9.07
CA VAL A 126 -26.02 -0.14 8.17
C VAL A 126 -25.72 -1.60 7.88
N SER A 127 -26.09 -2.47 8.83
CA SER A 127 -26.28 -3.89 8.56
C SER A 127 -27.42 -4.03 7.54
N ARG A 128 -27.11 -4.03 6.25
CA ARG A 128 -28.05 -4.51 5.23
C ARG A 128 -27.91 -6.01 5.12
N VAL A 129 -28.68 -6.73 5.94
CA VAL A 129 -29.11 -8.09 5.59
C VAL A 129 -30.15 -7.93 4.48
N LEU A 130 -29.86 -8.46 3.30
CA LEU A 130 -30.84 -8.56 2.21
C LEU A 130 -31.82 -9.69 2.56
N HIS A 131 -33.13 -9.37 2.58
CA HIS A 131 -34.21 -10.35 2.46
C HIS A 131 -34.45 -10.64 0.97
#